data_AF-A0A9W8KF56-F1
#
_entry.id   AF-A0A9W8KF56-F1
#
_cell.length_a   1.000
_cell.length_b   1.000
_cell.length_c   1.000
_cell.angle_alpha   90.00
_cell.angle_beta   90.00
_cell.angle_gamma   90.00
#
_symmetry.space_group_name_H-M   'P 1'
#
loop_
_entity.id
_entity.type
_entity.pdbx_description
1 polymer ?
#
loop_
_entity_poly.entity_id
_entity_poly.type
_entity_poly.pdbx_seq_one_letter_code
_entity_poly.pdbx_strand_id
1 'polypeptide(L)'
;MSLGVLVFIAMLQRRIYQFLFIFVWKQRAEGLYFIIPTAYVTILSAVYATMSFMMPPSSGFAYNPDTNGCLAQDPIYYTGVTLVVIQAGLIGGLLYKVRKAESCFNEFREFAIISVAAAFAGIAALVLRIVAQNTGKLVLTGVATIAIVCLSQQVYFWLILGRAVYNCVRHSEQFQKDFVEKIDANGMSEVYEMACRYPLGEISSMSDAGRSRNVSARQSGATAGSRFSGNIPAPENGSQQPTKQPTQKNGEALIYYGT
;
A
#
# COMPACT_ATOMS: atom_id res chain seq x y z
N MET A 1 -23.67 -7.80 -6.34
CA MET A 1 -23.09 -7.35 -5.06
C MET A 1 -21.75 -8.04 -4.74
N SER A 2 -21.57 -9.34 -5.04
CA SER A 2 -20.37 -10.10 -4.62
C SER A 2 -19.05 -9.63 -5.25
N LEU A 3 -19.01 -9.34 -6.56
CA LEU A 3 -17.75 -9.05 -7.25
C LEU A 3 -17.07 -7.78 -6.74
N GLY A 4 -17.80 -6.69 -6.53
CA GLY A 4 -17.22 -5.43 -6.03
C GLY A 4 -16.60 -5.58 -4.63
N VAL A 5 -17.26 -6.34 -3.74
CA VAL A 5 -16.74 -6.62 -2.39
C VAL A 5 -15.49 -7.50 -2.47
N LEU A 6 -15.48 -8.53 -3.32
CA LEU A 6 -14.33 -9.41 -3.50
C LEU A 6 -13.13 -8.68 -4.11
N VAL A 7 -13.35 -7.79 -5.08
CA VAL A 7 -12.30 -6.93 -5.65
C VAL A 7 -11.72 -5.99 -4.59
N PHE A 8 -12.57 -5.37 -3.78
CA PHE A 8 -12.12 -4.51 -2.68
C PHE A 8 -11.28 -5.28 -1.65
N ILE A 9 -11.74 -6.47 -1.25
CA ILE A 9 -10.99 -7.39 -0.38
C ILE A 9 -9.64 -7.76 -1.00
N ALA A 10 -9.60 -8.08 -2.30
CA ALA A 10 -8.36 -8.42 -3.01
C ALA A 10 -7.36 -7.25 -2.99
N MET A 11 -7.83 -6.03 -3.24
CA MET A 11 -6.99 -4.82 -3.19
C MET A 11 -6.45 -4.57 -1.78
N LEU A 12 -7.30 -4.69 -0.76
CA LEU A 12 -6.89 -4.50 0.63
C LEU A 12 -5.88 -5.56 1.06
N GLN A 13 -6.12 -6.84 0.75
CA GLN A 13 -5.19 -7.93 1.01
C GLN A 13 -3.85 -7.73 0.31
N ARG A 14 -3.87 -7.38 -0.99
CA ARG A 14 -2.64 -7.09 -1.75
C ARG A 14 -1.83 -5.99 -1.08
N ARG A 15 -2.50 -4.92 -0.61
CA ARG A 15 -1.83 -3.80 0.04
C ARG A 15 -1.23 -4.16 1.40
N ILE A 16 -1.97 -4.88 2.24
CA ILE A 16 -1.45 -5.37 3.53
C ILE A 16 -0.29 -6.35 3.31
N TYR A 17 -0.39 -7.19 2.28
CA TYR A 17 0.66 -8.14 1.93
C TYR A 17 1.93 -7.43 1.43
N GLN A 18 1.78 -6.37 0.62
CA GLN A 18 2.89 -5.50 0.22
C GLN A 18 3.60 -4.91 1.44
N PHE A 19 2.81 -4.39 2.38
CA PHE A 19 3.33 -3.82 3.62
C PHE A 19 4.10 -4.85 4.44
N LEU A 20 3.56 -6.07 4.56
CA LEU A 20 4.21 -7.18 5.26
C LEU A 20 5.54 -7.56 4.60
N PHE A 21 5.59 -7.64 3.27
CA PHE A 21 6.83 -7.93 2.53
C PHE A 21 7.93 -6.91 2.79
N ILE A 22 7.59 -5.62 2.68
CA ILE A 22 8.55 -4.53 2.79
C ILE A 22 9.04 -4.39 4.24
N PHE A 23 8.14 -4.33 5.22
CA PHE A 23 8.51 -3.98 6.59
C PHE A 23 8.83 -5.17 7.48
N VAL A 24 8.13 -6.30 7.31
CA VAL A 24 8.36 -7.49 8.16
C VAL A 24 9.41 -8.39 7.56
N TRP A 25 9.32 -8.67 6.25
CA TRP A 25 10.25 -9.59 5.59
C TRP A 25 11.48 -8.92 4.98
N LYS A 26 11.52 -7.59 4.92
CA LYS A 26 12.62 -6.82 4.34
C LYS A 26 12.98 -7.30 2.92
N GLN A 27 11.96 -7.65 2.15
CA GLN A 27 12.10 -8.15 0.79
C GLN A 27 11.43 -7.18 -0.19
N ARG A 28 12.00 -7.08 -1.39
CA ARG A 28 11.40 -6.31 -2.49
C ARG A 28 10.05 -6.90 -2.87
N ALA A 29 9.06 -6.03 -3.07
CA ALA A 29 7.74 -6.40 -3.59
C ALA A 29 7.77 -6.65 -5.12
N GLU A 30 8.71 -7.48 -5.58
CA GLU A 30 8.89 -7.83 -6.99
C GLU A 30 8.65 -9.33 -7.23
N GLY A 31 8.23 -9.69 -8.45
CA GLY A 31 8.10 -11.08 -8.89
C GLY A 31 6.71 -11.71 -8.71
N LEU A 32 6.63 -13.01 -9.02
CA LEU A 32 5.38 -13.79 -9.03
C LEU A 32 4.73 -13.88 -7.64
N TYR A 33 5.53 -13.96 -6.57
CA TYR A 33 5.03 -14.06 -5.20
C TYR A 33 4.14 -12.87 -4.79
N PHE A 34 4.41 -11.68 -5.32
CA PHE A 34 3.59 -10.50 -5.08
C PHE A 34 2.20 -10.57 -5.71
N ILE A 35 2.05 -11.33 -6.80
CA ILE A 35 0.78 -11.50 -7.52
C ILE A 35 -0.09 -12.57 -6.84
N ILE A 36 0.51 -13.48 -6.05
CA ILE A 36 -0.19 -14.63 -5.45
C ILE A 36 -1.49 -14.24 -4.73
N PRO A 37 -1.55 -13.24 -3.82
CA PRO A 37 -2.81 -12.91 -3.14
C PRO A 37 -3.88 -12.41 -4.11
N THR A 38 -3.47 -11.64 -5.13
CA THR A 38 -4.40 -11.11 -6.14
C THR A 38 -4.93 -12.23 -7.02
N ALA A 39 -4.05 -13.13 -7.47
CA ALA A 39 -4.42 -14.31 -8.24
C ALA A 39 -5.34 -15.23 -7.43
N TYR A 40 -5.03 -15.46 -6.14
CA TYR A 40 -5.85 -16.27 -5.23
C TYR A 40 -7.28 -15.74 -5.15
N VAL A 41 -7.48 -14.46 -4.84
CA VAL A 41 -8.85 -13.89 -4.74
C VAL A 41 -9.54 -13.88 -6.09
N THR A 42 -8.81 -13.62 -7.18
CA THR A 42 -9.37 -13.61 -8.54
C THR A 42 -9.84 -15.00 -8.97
N ILE A 43 -9.02 -16.03 -8.77
CA ILE A 43 -9.36 -17.43 -9.07
C ILE A 43 -10.55 -17.87 -8.22
N LEU A 44 -10.53 -17.57 -6.91
CA LEU A 44 -11.64 -17.90 -6.02
C LEU A 44 -12.95 -17.23 -6.46
N SER A 45 -12.89 -15.96 -6.88
CA SER A 45 -14.04 -15.22 -7.41
C SER A 45 -14.55 -15.80 -8.73
N ALA A 46 -13.65 -16.20 -9.61
CA ALA A 46 -13.99 -16.83 -10.89
C ALA A 46 -14.64 -18.21 -10.70
N VAL A 47 -14.12 -19.03 -9.77
CA VAL A 47 -14.73 -20.31 -9.39
C VAL A 47 -16.11 -20.10 -8.81
N TYR A 48 -16.27 -19.15 -7.88
CA TYR A 48 -17.58 -18.83 -7.30
C TYR A 48 -18.58 -18.36 -8.37
N ALA A 49 -18.17 -17.47 -9.27
CA ALA A 49 -19.00 -17.00 -10.37
C ALA A 49 -19.40 -18.15 -11.31
N THR A 50 -18.45 -18.99 -11.70
CA THR A 50 -18.70 -20.15 -12.57
C THR A 50 -19.69 -21.12 -11.92
N MET A 51 -19.48 -21.48 -10.65
CA MET A 51 -20.38 -22.34 -9.89
C MET A 51 -21.80 -21.74 -9.82
N SER A 52 -21.90 -20.42 -9.66
CA SER A 52 -23.18 -19.73 -9.60
C SER A 52 -23.97 -19.75 -10.91
N PHE A 53 -23.26 -19.84 -12.05
CA PHE A 53 -23.87 -19.97 -13.38
C PHE A 53 -24.22 -21.42 -13.74
N MET A 54 -23.45 -22.39 -13.26
CA MET A 54 -23.70 -23.81 -13.56
C MET A 54 -24.81 -24.44 -12.70
N MET A 55 -25.19 -23.80 -11.59
CA MET A 55 -26.24 -24.31 -10.70
C MET A 55 -27.65 -24.15 -11.29
N PRO A 56 -28.55 -25.14 -11.08
CA PRO A 56 -29.94 -25.01 -11.49
C PRO A 56 -30.64 -23.91 -10.70
N PRO A 57 -31.76 -23.34 -11.19
CA PRO A 57 -32.46 -22.22 -10.53
C PRO A 57 -32.91 -22.49 -9.09
N SER A 58 -33.04 -23.76 -8.68
CA SER A 58 -33.39 -24.16 -7.30
C SER A 58 -32.28 -23.93 -6.28
N SER A 59 -31.01 -23.99 -6.71
CA SER A 59 -29.83 -23.70 -5.87
C SER A 59 -29.06 -22.46 -6.33
N GLY A 60 -29.43 -21.95 -7.52
CA GLY A 60 -28.78 -20.94 -8.32
C GLY A 60 -29.24 -19.51 -8.05
N PHE A 61 -29.20 -18.70 -9.11
CA PHE A 61 -29.99 -17.47 -9.20
C PHE A 61 -31.32 -17.80 -9.88
N ALA A 62 -32.43 -17.37 -9.27
CA ALA A 62 -33.75 -17.49 -9.86
C ALA A 62 -34.34 -16.09 -10.06
N TYR A 63 -34.93 -15.87 -11.24
CA TYR A 63 -35.73 -14.68 -11.48
C TYR A 63 -37.07 -14.82 -10.75
N ASN A 64 -37.41 -13.83 -9.93
CA ASN A 64 -38.70 -13.75 -9.26
C ASN A 64 -39.57 -12.71 -10.01
N PRO A 65 -40.67 -13.15 -10.65
CA PRO A 65 -41.55 -12.26 -11.40
C PRO A 65 -42.29 -11.25 -10.53
N ASP A 66 -42.57 -11.57 -9.26
CA ASP A 66 -43.34 -10.71 -8.36
C ASP A 66 -42.54 -9.46 -7.94
N THR A 67 -41.21 -9.61 -7.85
CA THR A 67 -40.30 -8.53 -7.46
C THR A 67 -39.53 -7.94 -8.65
N ASN A 68 -39.74 -8.48 -9.87
CA ASN A 68 -38.96 -8.19 -11.07
C ASN A 68 -37.44 -8.22 -10.81
N GLY A 69 -36.98 -9.21 -10.03
CA GLY A 69 -35.62 -9.25 -9.52
C GLY A 69 -35.02 -10.66 -9.53
N CYS A 70 -33.70 -10.73 -9.67
CA CYS A 70 -32.96 -11.98 -9.48
C CYS A 70 -32.67 -12.18 -7.99
N LEU A 71 -33.18 -13.26 -7.41
CA LEU A 71 -32.91 -13.66 -6.04
C LEU A 71 -31.85 -14.76 -6.02
N ALA A 72 -30.85 -14.59 -5.14
CA ALA A 72 -29.88 -15.64 -4.86
C ALA A 72 -30.53 -16.64 -3.90
N GLN A 73 -30.56 -17.92 -4.27
CA GLN A 73 -31.01 -18.99 -3.38
C GLN A 73 -30.04 -19.17 -2.21
N ASP A 74 -30.55 -19.78 -1.14
CA ASP A 74 -29.81 -19.98 0.11
C ASP A 74 -28.42 -20.62 -0.07
N PRO A 75 -28.24 -21.70 -0.88
CA PRO A 75 -26.93 -22.33 -1.02
C PRO A 75 -25.85 -21.40 -1.56
N ILE A 76 -26.12 -20.68 -2.66
CA ILE A 76 -25.18 -19.70 -3.23
C ILE A 76 -24.96 -18.55 -2.26
N TYR A 77 -26.02 -18.10 -1.61
CA TYR A 77 -25.92 -16.99 -0.68
C TYR A 77 -25.00 -17.31 0.50
N TYR A 78 -25.24 -18.42 1.20
CA TYR A 78 -24.41 -18.84 2.33
C TYR A 78 -22.98 -19.16 1.89
N THR A 79 -22.78 -19.71 0.69
CA THR A 79 -21.44 -19.91 0.14
C THR A 79 -20.72 -18.57 -0.02
N GLY A 80 -21.39 -17.56 -0.59
CA GLY A 80 -20.83 -16.21 -0.72
C GLY A 80 -20.50 -15.55 0.61
N VAL A 81 -21.39 -15.68 1.61
CA VAL A 81 -21.15 -15.16 2.97
C VAL A 81 -19.96 -15.86 3.63
N THR A 82 -19.87 -17.19 3.55
CA THR A 82 -18.75 -17.96 4.08
C THR A 82 -17.43 -17.54 3.44
N LEU A 83 -17.41 -17.34 2.12
CA LEU A 83 -16.22 -16.83 1.43
C LEU A 83 -15.79 -15.45 1.96
N VAL A 84 -16.73 -14.52 2.15
CA VAL A 84 -16.43 -13.20 2.72
C VAL A 84 -15.88 -13.31 4.15
N VAL A 85 -16.46 -14.18 4.99
CA VAL A 85 -15.98 -14.40 6.37
C VAL A 85 -14.57 -14.98 6.39
N ILE A 86 -14.28 -15.97 5.54
CA ILE A 86 -12.92 -16.54 5.40
C ILE A 86 -11.93 -15.44 4.99
N GLN A 87 -12.28 -14.62 3.99
CA GLN A 87 -11.41 -13.54 3.53
C GLN A 87 -11.19 -12.45 4.59
N ALA A 88 -12.22 -12.12 5.38
CA ALA A 88 -12.11 -11.22 6.51
C ALA A 88 -11.19 -11.79 7.60
N GLY A 89 -11.29 -13.09 7.89
CA GLY A 89 -10.37 -13.80 8.79
C GLY A 89 -8.92 -13.75 8.31
N LEU A 90 -8.69 -13.95 7.00
CA LEU A 90 -7.36 -13.82 6.39
C LEU A 90 -6.81 -12.39 6.52
N ILE A 91 -7.62 -11.36 6.27
CA ILE A 91 -7.23 -9.95 6.50
C ILE A 91 -6.86 -9.74 7.98
N GLY A 92 -7.67 -10.24 8.91
CA GLY A 92 -7.40 -10.15 10.34
C GLY A 92 -6.08 -10.83 10.73
N GLY A 93 -5.79 -12.01 10.17
CA GLY A 93 -4.52 -12.72 10.36
C GLY A 93 -3.32 -11.96 9.81
N LEU A 94 -3.44 -11.37 8.61
CA LEU A 94 -2.40 -10.53 8.02
C LEU A 94 -2.15 -9.27 8.86
N LEU A 95 -3.21 -8.57 9.30
CA LEU A 95 -3.10 -7.42 10.18
C LEU A 95 -2.44 -7.79 11.51
N TYR A 96 -2.77 -8.94 12.07
CA TYR A 96 -2.15 -9.43 13.31
C TYR A 96 -0.64 -9.66 13.13
N LYS A 97 -0.19 -10.12 11.97
CA LYS A 97 1.24 -10.24 11.66
C LYS A 97 1.88 -8.86 11.50
N VAL A 98 1.20 -7.94 10.81
CA VAL A 98 1.67 -6.56 10.57
C VAL A 98 1.78 -5.74 11.86
N ARG A 99 1.01 -6.05 12.92
CA ARG A 99 1.03 -5.28 14.18
C ARG A 99 2.42 -5.12 14.82
N LYS A 100 3.35 -6.01 14.50
CA LYS A 100 4.72 -6.00 15.03
C LYS A 100 5.68 -5.13 14.21
N ALA A 101 5.27 -4.66 13.04
CA ALA A 101 6.09 -3.78 12.22
C ALA A 101 6.08 -2.37 12.82
N GLU A 102 7.24 -1.92 13.26
CA GLU A 102 7.46 -0.52 13.61
C GLU A 102 7.50 0.29 12.31
N SER A 103 6.37 0.91 11.97
CA SER A 103 6.27 1.77 10.80
C SER A 103 6.28 3.23 11.21
N CYS A 104 7.08 4.04 10.51
CA CYS A 104 7.13 5.51 10.65
C CYS A 104 5.77 6.16 10.42
N PHE A 105 4.92 5.50 9.64
CA PHE A 105 3.61 5.97 9.25
C PHE A 105 2.56 5.15 9.99
N ASN A 106 1.55 5.82 10.56
CA ASN A 106 0.39 5.22 11.24
C ASN A 106 -0.49 4.34 10.33
N GLU A 107 0.06 3.81 9.22
CA GLU A 107 -0.61 2.98 8.21
C GLU A 107 -1.27 1.75 8.81
N PHE A 108 -0.67 1.10 9.81
CA PHE A 108 -1.31 -0.02 10.51
C PHE A 108 -2.66 0.39 11.11
N ARG A 109 -2.70 1.56 11.77
CA ARG A 109 -3.93 2.08 12.38
C ARG A 109 -4.96 2.43 11.32
N GLU A 110 -4.52 2.99 10.19
CA GLU A 110 -5.39 3.29 9.04
C GLU A 110 -5.98 2.01 8.43
N PHE A 111 -5.18 0.96 8.22
CA PHE A 111 -5.67 -0.34 7.74
C PHE A 111 -6.62 -1.02 8.73
N ALA A 112 -6.35 -0.91 10.03
CA ALA A 112 -7.23 -1.42 11.07
C ALA A 112 -8.60 -0.70 11.03
N ILE A 113 -8.61 0.63 10.94
CA ILE A 113 -9.84 1.44 10.83
C ILE A 113 -10.64 1.04 9.58
N ILE A 114 -9.97 0.93 8.43
CA ILE A 114 -10.61 0.52 7.17
C ILE A 114 -11.22 -0.88 7.30
N SER A 115 -10.50 -1.81 7.90
CA SER A 115 -10.96 -3.20 8.04
C SER A 115 -12.16 -3.29 8.99
N VAL A 116 -12.15 -2.52 10.09
CA VAL A 116 -13.30 -2.41 11.00
C VAL A 116 -14.49 -1.77 10.31
N ALA A 117 -14.28 -0.68 9.56
CA ALA A 117 -15.35 -0.01 8.80
C ALA A 117 -15.97 -0.94 7.75
N ALA A 118 -15.15 -1.72 7.04
CA ALA A 118 -15.61 -2.70 6.06
C ALA A 118 -16.38 -3.85 6.72
N ALA A 119 -15.91 -4.37 7.86
CA ALA A 119 -16.61 -5.40 8.62
C ALA A 119 -17.97 -4.90 9.12
N PHE A 120 -18.01 -3.68 9.67
CA PHE A 120 -19.26 -3.05 10.11
C PHE A 120 -20.24 -2.86 8.95
N ALA A 121 -19.77 -2.36 7.80
CA ALA A 121 -20.59 -2.23 6.59
C ALA A 121 -21.15 -3.58 6.11
N GLY A 122 -20.34 -4.65 6.16
CA GLY A 122 -20.77 -6.01 5.83
C GLY A 122 -21.85 -6.53 6.78
N ILE A 123 -21.69 -6.34 8.09
CA ILE A 123 -22.69 -6.73 9.10
C ILE A 123 -23.98 -5.92 8.92
N ALA A 124 -23.87 -4.61 8.69
CA ALA A 124 -25.03 -3.75 8.46
C ALA A 124 -25.80 -4.17 7.19
N ALA A 125 -25.09 -4.51 6.11
CA ALA A 125 -25.70 -5.04 4.89
C ALA A 125 -26.43 -6.37 5.13
N LEU A 126 -25.84 -7.27 5.94
CA LEU A 126 -26.47 -8.53 6.34
C LEU A 126 -27.76 -8.29 7.14
N VAL A 127 -27.72 -7.40 8.13
CA VAL A 127 -28.89 -7.03 8.95
C VAL A 127 -29.98 -6.41 8.08
N LEU A 128 -29.64 -5.47 7.21
CA LEU A 128 -30.60 -4.83 6.30
C LEU A 128 -31.27 -5.83 5.37
N ARG A 129 -30.54 -6.86 4.91
CA ARG A 129 -31.14 -7.94 4.12
C ARG A 129 -32.18 -8.74 4.91
N ILE A 130 -31.88 -9.10 6.15
CA ILE A 130 -32.83 -9.83 7.01
C ILE A 130 -34.08 -8.99 7.25
N VAL A 131 -33.91 -7.70 7.54
CA VAL A 131 -35.03 -6.76 7.71
C VAL A 131 -35.84 -6.59 6.41
N ALA A 132 -35.17 -6.55 5.26
CA ALA A 132 -35.83 -6.44 3.95
C ALA A 132 -36.79 -7.61 3.70
N GLN A 133 -36.37 -8.83 4.02
CA GLN A 133 -37.18 -10.04 3.86
C GLN A 133 -38.44 -10.00 4.74
N ASN A 134 -38.35 -9.43 5.94
CA ASN A 134 -39.48 -9.36 6.87
C ASN A 134 -40.46 -8.21 6.58
N THR A 135 -39.99 -7.12 5.97
CA THR A 135 -40.79 -5.87 5.83
C THR A 135 -41.34 -5.63 4.43
N GLY A 136 -40.89 -6.38 3.41
CA GLY A 136 -41.26 -6.17 2.01
C GLY A 136 -40.69 -4.88 1.39
N LYS A 137 -39.92 -4.08 2.13
CA LYS A 137 -39.32 -2.82 1.66
C LYS A 137 -37.99 -3.05 0.93
N LEU A 138 -38.01 -3.84 -0.13
CA LEU A 138 -36.80 -4.30 -0.84
C LEU A 138 -35.99 -3.13 -1.45
N VAL A 139 -36.67 -2.14 -2.02
CA VAL A 139 -36.00 -1.00 -2.68
C VAL A 139 -35.25 -0.12 -1.67
N LEU A 140 -35.92 0.26 -0.57
CA LEU A 140 -35.33 1.13 0.45
C LEU A 140 -34.12 0.47 1.12
N THR A 141 -34.24 -0.82 1.44
CA THR A 141 -33.14 -1.60 2.03
C THR A 141 -31.99 -1.81 1.04
N GLY A 142 -32.28 -1.99 -0.26
CA GLY A 142 -31.29 -2.02 -1.32
C GLY A 142 -30.50 -0.71 -1.43
N VAL A 143 -31.18 0.43 -1.46
CA VAL A 143 -30.55 1.76 -1.50
C VAL A 143 -29.70 2.01 -0.24
N ALA A 144 -30.22 1.68 0.94
CA ALA A 144 -29.47 1.80 2.19
C ALA A 144 -28.20 0.94 2.19
N THR A 145 -28.30 -0.30 1.69
CA THR A 145 -27.15 -1.21 1.57
C THR A 145 -26.08 -0.64 0.64
N ILE A 146 -26.47 -0.13 -0.54
CA ILE A 146 -25.54 0.51 -1.48
C ILE A 146 -24.87 1.72 -0.83
N ALA A 147 -25.65 2.58 -0.17
CA ALA A 147 -25.12 3.78 0.48
C ALA A 147 -24.06 3.43 1.54
N ILE A 148 -24.34 2.45 2.41
CA ILE A 148 -23.41 2.01 3.46
C ILE A 148 -22.12 1.45 2.85
N VAL A 149 -22.23 0.59 1.83
CA VAL A 149 -21.06 0.01 1.17
C VAL A 149 -20.24 1.10 0.48
N CYS A 150 -20.88 2.00 -0.26
CA CYS A 150 -20.19 3.12 -0.91
C CYS A 150 -19.49 4.02 0.12
N LEU A 151 -20.16 4.39 1.22
CA LEU A 151 -19.56 5.21 2.28
C LEU A 151 -18.33 4.52 2.89
N SER A 152 -18.40 3.20 3.13
CA SER A 152 -17.25 2.45 3.65
C SER A 152 -16.05 2.47 2.68
N GLN A 153 -16.30 2.45 1.37
CA GLN A 153 -15.24 2.55 0.35
C GLN A 153 -14.69 3.98 0.24
N GLN A 154 -15.51 5.01 0.45
CA GLN A 154 -15.02 6.39 0.51
C GLN A 154 -14.08 6.61 1.70
N VAL A 155 -14.32 5.96 2.84
CA VAL A 155 -13.39 5.98 3.99
C VAL A 155 -12.00 5.47 3.59
N TYR A 156 -11.92 4.39 2.81
CA TYR A 156 -10.64 3.90 2.27
C TYR A 156 -9.96 4.96 1.40
N PHE A 157 -10.71 5.57 0.47
CA PHE A 157 -10.16 6.61 -0.40
C PHE A 157 -9.61 7.78 0.41
N TRP A 158 -10.37 8.33 1.35
CA TRP A 158 -9.96 9.51 2.11
C TRP A 158 -8.80 9.26 3.08
N LEU A 159 -8.82 8.13 3.80
CA LEU A 159 -7.76 7.82 4.76
C LEU A 159 -6.42 7.55 4.06
N ILE A 160 -6.46 6.77 2.99
CA ILE A 160 -5.24 6.24 2.37
C ILE A 160 -4.76 7.12 1.22
N LEU A 161 -5.64 7.44 0.26
CA LEU A 161 -5.27 8.26 -0.89
C LEU A 161 -5.44 9.74 -0.60
N GLY A 162 -6.46 10.13 0.17
CA GLY A 162 -6.81 11.54 0.39
C GLY A 162 -5.64 12.34 0.96
N ARG A 163 -4.94 11.83 1.96
CA ARG A 163 -3.77 12.50 2.55
C ARG A 163 -2.60 12.59 1.56
N ALA A 164 -2.29 11.51 0.84
CA ALA A 164 -1.20 11.48 -0.13
C ALA A 164 -1.49 12.42 -1.32
N VAL A 165 -2.69 12.34 -1.89
CA VAL A 165 -3.14 13.18 -3.01
C VAL A 165 -3.18 14.66 -2.61
N TYR A 166 -3.75 14.99 -1.44
CA TYR A 166 -3.82 16.37 -0.97
C TYR A 166 -2.42 16.99 -0.81
N ASN A 167 -1.49 16.25 -0.20
CA ASN A 167 -0.13 16.72 0.00
C ASN A 167 0.65 16.79 -1.31
N CYS A 168 0.48 15.83 -2.22
CA CYS A 168 1.09 15.87 -3.55
C CYS A 168 0.59 17.04 -4.40
N VAL A 169 -0.70 17.41 -4.30
CA VAL A 169 -1.26 18.51 -5.10
C VAL A 169 -0.90 19.87 -4.52
N ARG A 170 -0.92 20.03 -3.19
CA ARG A 170 -0.81 21.36 -2.56
C ARG A 170 0.59 21.72 -2.06
N HIS A 171 1.36 20.73 -1.59
CA HIS A 171 2.67 20.94 -0.95
C HIS A 171 3.65 19.83 -1.32
N SER A 172 3.79 19.51 -2.61
CA SER A 172 4.61 18.39 -3.10
C SER A 172 6.05 18.41 -2.56
N GLU A 173 6.72 19.56 -2.63
CA GLU A 173 8.12 19.70 -2.21
C GLU A 173 8.31 19.50 -0.70
N GLN A 174 7.45 20.11 0.12
CA GLN A 174 7.50 19.95 1.58
C GLN A 174 7.16 18.52 1.98
N PHE A 175 6.16 17.91 1.35
CA PHE A 175 5.79 16.53 1.62
C PHE A 175 6.92 15.55 1.29
N GLN A 176 7.64 15.75 0.18
CA GLN A 176 8.81 14.94 -0.15
C GLN A 176 9.94 15.11 0.87
N LYS A 177 10.23 16.35 1.30
CA LYS A 177 11.25 16.62 2.33
C LYS A 177 10.90 15.97 3.67
N ASP A 178 9.68 16.20 4.16
CA ASP A 178 9.18 15.59 5.40
C ASP A 178 9.21 14.06 5.33
N PHE A 179 8.95 13.49 4.15
CA PHE A 179 8.97 12.05 3.94
C PHE A 179 10.38 11.48 4.02
N VAL A 180 11.34 12.10 3.33
CA VAL A 180 12.76 11.69 3.37
C VAL A 180 13.33 11.85 4.77
N GLU A 181 13.07 12.98 5.44
CA GLU A 181 13.53 13.24 6.81
C GLU A 181 12.98 12.20 7.80
N LYS A 182 11.69 11.84 7.68
CA LYS A 182 11.10 10.78 8.52
C LYS A 182 11.69 9.42 8.25
N ILE A 183 12.02 9.09 7.00
CA ILE A 183 12.65 7.82 6.67
C ILE A 183 14.05 7.74 7.28
N ASP A 184 14.83 8.81 7.14
CA ASP A 184 16.20 8.89 7.63
C ASP A 184 16.25 8.87 9.16
N ALA A 185 15.39 9.66 9.82
CA ALA A 185 15.29 9.70 11.29
C ALA A 185 14.94 8.35 11.92
N ASN A 186 14.28 7.46 11.18
CA ASN A 186 13.90 6.12 11.66
C ASN A 186 14.84 5.01 11.17
N GLY A 187 15.95 5.35 10.52
CA GLY A 187 16.92 4.37 10.02
C GLY A 187 16.35 3.44 8.95
N MET A 188 15.30 3.87 8.24
CA MET A 188 14.63 3.06 7.21
C MET A 188 15.11 3.37 5.78
N SER A 189 16.15 4.21 5.64
CA SER A 189 16.70 4.61 4.34
C SER A 189 17.07 3.39 3.49
N GLU A 190 17.81 2.42 4.05
CA GLU A 190 18.21 1.19 3.34
C GLU A 190 17.00 0.37 2.82
N VAL A 191 15.93 0.28 3.62
CA VAL A 191 14.71 -0.46 3.25
C VAL A 191 14.00 0.23 2.09
N TYR A 192 13.95 1.55 2.09
CA TYR A 192 13.33 2.34 1.01
C TYR A 192 14.17 2.40 -0.26
N GLU A 193 15.50 2.48 -0.16
CA GLU A 193 16.38 2.36 -1.33
C GLU A 193 16.25 0.97 -1.96
N MET A 194 16.08 -0.06 -1.13
CA MET A 194 15.77 -1.40 -1.61
C MET A 194 14.43 -1.42 -2.37
N ALA A 195 13.41 -0.70 -1.92
CA ALA A 195 12.10 -0.66 -2.59
C ALA A 195 12.09 0.16 -3.89
N CYS A 196 12.77 1.31 -3.93
CA CYS A 196 12.64 2.30 -5.00
C CYS A 196 13.66 2.15 -6.15
N ARG A 197 14.70 1.32 -5.99
CA ARG A 197 15.83 1.19 -6.95
C ARG A 197 16.63 2.48 -7.21
N TYR A 198 16.27 3.60 -6.59
CA TYR A 198 16.99 4.88 -6.68
C TYR A 198 17.47 5.28 -5.29
N PRO A 199 18.71 5.81 -5.18
CA PRO A 199 19.20 6.36 -3.92
C PRO A 199 18.36 7.57 -3.52
N LEU A 200 17.98 7.66 -2.24
CA LEU A 200 17.11 8.73 -1.73
C LEU A 200 17.68 10.14 -2.00
N GLY A 201 19.01 10.26 -2.08
CA GLY A 201 19.71 11.51 -2.38
C GLY A 201 19.51 12.05 -3.81
N GLU A 202 19.12 11.23 -4.78
CA GLU A 202 18.81 11.71 -6.14
C GLU A 202 17.40 12.31 -6.25
N ILE A 203 16.49 11.90 -5.37
CA ILE A 203 15.10 12.40 -5.38
C ILE A 203 15.05 13.86 -4.95
N SER A 204 15.89 14.27 -3.99
CA SER A 204 15.96 15.67 -3.56
C SER A 204 16.56 16.59 -4.63
N SER A 205 17.50 16.11 -5.45
CA SER A 205 18.14 16.92 -6.49
C SER A 205 17.24 17.12 -7.72
N MET A 206 16.39 16.14 -8.05
CA MET A 206 15.40 16.26 -9.13
C MET A 206 14.29 17.27 -8.85
N SER A 207 13.84 17.39 -7.59
CA SER A 207 12.87 18.43 -7.20
C SER A 207 13.44 19.84 -7.41
N ASP A 208 14.74 20.03 -7.20
CA ASP A 208 15.40 21.33 -7.37
C ASP A 208 15.74 21.64 -8.84
N ALA A 209 15.89 20.61 -9.69
CA ALA A 209 16.28 20.77 -11.09
C ALA A 209 15.19 21.42 -11.99
N GLY A 210 13.92 21.41 -11.57
CA GLY A 210 12.80 22.02 -12.30
C GLY A 210 12.68 23.54 -12.11
N ARG A 211 13.34 24.11 -11.09
CA ARG A 211 13.50 25.55 -10.97
C ARG A 211 14.76 25.91 -11.75
N SER A 212 14.58 26.48 -12.95
CA SER A 212 15.61 27.31 -13.57
C SER A 212 16.00 28.35 -12.53
N ARG A 213 17.09 28.08 -11.79
CA ARG A 213 17.74 29.12 -11.02
C ARG A 213 18.18 30.10 -12.08
N ASN A 214 17.39 31.16 -12.26
CA ASN A 214 17.91 32.45 -12.63
C ASN A 214 18.88 32.84 -11.49
N VAL A 215 20.03 32.16 -11.42
CA VAL A 215 21.22 32.70 -10.81
C VAL A 215 21.51 33.89 -11.69
N SER A 216 20.92 35.02 -11.34
CA SER A 216 21.45 36.31 -11.76
C SER A 216 22.91 36.26 -11.37
N ALA A 217 23.77 36.11 -12.37
CA ALA A 217 25.21 36.34 -12.29
C ALA A 217 25.47 37.84 -12.06
N ARG A 218 24.84 38.39 -11.01
CA ARG A 218 24.87 39.80 -10.66
C ARG A 218 25.29 39.96 -9.20
N GLN A 219 26.35 39.25 -8.82
CA GLN A 219 27.20 39.63 -7.70
C GLN A 219 28.58 38.96 -7.78
N SER A 220 29.19 38.95 -8.96
CA SER A 220 30.67 38.97 -9.07
C SER A 220 31.13 40.43 -9.02
N GLY A 221 30.74 41.13 -7.96
CA GLY A 221 31.24 42.46 -7.63
C GLY A 221 32.59 42.28 -6.97
N ALA A 222 33.64 42.62 -7.73
CA ALA A 222 35.03 42.60 -7.29
C ALA A 222 35.20 43.26 -5.91
N THR A 223 35.57 42.45 -4.91
CA THR A 223 36.30 42.97 -3.75
C THR A 223 37.78 42.71 -4.02
N ALA A 224 38.38 43.71 -4.65
CA ALA A 224 39.82 43.84 -4.73
C ALA A 224 40.38 44.00 -3.30
N GLY A 225 41.42 43.24 -2.98
CA GLY A 225 42.34 43.58 -1.90
C GLY A 225 42.49 42.55 -0.79
N SER A 226 43.28 41.51 -1.03
CA SER A 226 44.28 41.12 -0.04
C SER A 226 45.52 40.57 -0.73
N ARG A 227 46.65 41.23 -0.47
CA ARG A 227 47.98 40.81 -0.89
C ARG A 227 48.34 39.54 -0.11
N PHE A 228 48.62 38.45 -0.80
CA PHE A 228 49.37 37.35 -0.24
C PHE A 228 50.70 37.22 -1.00
N SER A 229 51.75 37.70 -0.33
CA SER A 229 53.15 37.53 -0.70
C SER A 229 53.66 36.30 0.03
N GLY A 230 54.11 35.29 -0.70
CA GLY A 230 54.64 34.06 -0.10
C GLY A 230 55.12 33.09 -1.16
N ASN A 231 56.30 33.37 -1.72
CA ASN A 231 57.10 32.36 -2.41
C ASN A 231 57.41 31.21 -1.44
N ILE A 232 56.97 30.00 -1.77
CA ILE A 232 57.53 28.77 -1.21
C ILE A 232 57.95 27.91 -2.41
N PRO A 233 59.26 27.63 -2.58
CA PRO A 233 59.74 26.75 -3.63
C PRO A 233 59.34 25.29 -3.36
N ALA A 234 59.10 24.57 -4.44
CA ALA A 234 58.77 23.15 -4.44
C ALA A 234 59.88 22.30 -3.81
N PRO A 235 59.56 21.35 -2.92
CA PRO A 235 60.52 20.33 -2.53
C PRO A 235 60.59 19.22 -3.58
N GLU A 236 61.83 18.85 -3.87
CA GLU A 236 62.28 17.79 -4.75
C GLU A 236 61.80 16.39 -4.35
N ASN A 237 61.83 15.51 -5.34
CA ASN A 237 61.70 14.06 -5.27
C ASN A 237 62.29 13.43 -4.00
N GLY A 238 61.46 12.64 -3.32
CA GLY A 238 61.87 11.76 -2.23
C GLY A 238 60.91 10.59 -2.08
N SER A 239 61.38 9.42 -2.49
CA SER A 239 60.81 8.09 -2.34
C SER A 239 60.20 7.78 -0.96
N GLN A 240 59.01 7.15 -0.93
CA GLN A 240 58.74 5.82 -0.36
C GLN A 240 57.22 5.58 -0.27
N GLN A 241 56.72 4.60 -1.02
CA GLN A 241 55.38 4.04 -0.88
C GLN A 241 55.30 3.20 0.40
N PRO A 242 54.31 3.42 1.29
CA PRO A 242 53.85 2.40 2.21
C PRO A 242 52.75 1.57 1.53
N THR A 243 53.07 0.31 1.28
CA THR A 243 52.16 -0.78 0.92
C THR A 243 50.98 -0.81 1.90
N LYS A 244 49.77 -0.42 1.45
CA LYS A 244 48.53 -0.72 2.17
C LYS A 244 48.03 -2.10 1.74
N GLN A 245 48.06 -3.03 2.69
CA GLN A 245 47.44 -4.35 2.62
C GLN A 245 45.95 -4.25 2.24
N PRO A 246 45.43 -5.13 1.37
CA PRO A 246 44.01 -5.30 1.21
C PRO A 246 43.45 -6.06 2.41
N THR A 247 42.64 -5.39 3.23
CA THR A 247 41.83 -6.05 4.25
C THR A 247 40.73 -6.84 3.55
N GLN A 248 40.96 -8.15 3.45
CA GLN A 248 40.00 -9.16 3.03
C GLN A 248 38.83 -9.17 4.03
N LYS A 249 37.73 -8.48 3.70
CA LYS A 249 36.45 -8.67 4.39
C LYS A 249 35.87 -10.01 3.94
N ASN A 250 36.03 -11.02 4.79
CA ASN A 250 35.29 -12.27 4.73
C ASN A 250 33.79 -11.95 4.64
N GLY A 251 33.16 -12.44 3.58
CA GLY A 251 31.72 -12.49 3.47
C GLY A 251 31.17 -13.50 4.46
N GLU A 252 30.49 -13.02 5.49
CA GLU A 252 29.54 -13.85 6.21
C GLU A 252 28.25 -13.91 5.39
N ALA A 253 28.05 -15.07 4.76
CA ALA A 253 26.77 -15.46 4.20
C ALA A 253 25.77 -15.61 5.36
N LEU A 254 24.89 -14.63 5.53
CA LEU A 254 23.71 -14.77 6.39
C LEU A 254 22.73 -15.73 5.73
N ILE A 255 22.85 -17.00 6.10
CA ILE A 255 21.84 -18.03 5.89
C ILE A 255 20.73 -17.78 6.92
N TYR A 256 19.62 -17.18 6.49
CA TYR A 256 18.38 -17.19 7.27
C TYR A 256 17.55 -18.41 6.87
N TYR A 257 17.59 -19.44 7.71
CA TYR A 257 16.58 -20.50 7.73
C TYR A 257 15.28 -19.95 8.32
N GLY A 258 14.17 -20.29 7.66
CA GLY A 258 12.83 -19.96 8.11
C GLY A 258 12.33 -20.83 9.26
N THR A 259 11.37 -20.26 9.99
CA THR A 259 10.27 -20.92 10.68
C THR A 259 9.07 -19.99 10.67
#